data_AF-A0A1Q9T4M7-F1
#
_entry.id   AF-A0A1Q9T4M7-F1
#
_cell.length_a   1.000
_cell.length_b   1.000
_cell.length_c   1.000
_cell.angle_alpha   90.00
_cell.angle_beta   90.00
_cell.angle_gamma   90.00
#
_symmetry.space_group_name_H-M   'P 1'
#
loop_
_entity.id
_entity.type
_entity.pdbx_description
1 polymer ?
#
loop_
_entity_poly.entity_id
_entity_poly.type
_entity_poly.pdbx_seq_one_letter_code
_entity_poly.pdbx_strand_id
1 'polypeptide(L)'
;MLMLVYLLGPEGLLSTLERLGYPTSHEQLARTVEYYLARTAHGSTLSRVVHASVLARMDPGRGWATFREALAADLDDTQGGTTQEGIHLGAMAGTIDIITRAFAGYRTEGDRVILDPRLPHGLGAARFRLQHRGQRLHVTVDRDTLSVDADPCAGRAQAHLHVAGAPVVVPSGQTRSWPAHPRTPAPRTGSG
;
A
#
# COMPACT_ATOMS: atom_id res chain seq x y z
N MET A 1 -9.86 -4.26 -15.68
CA MET A 1 -8.54 -4.88 -15.44
C MET A 1 -7.77 -4.28 -14.25
N LEU A 2 -8.02 -3.01 -13.87
CA LEU A 2 -7.39 -2.39 -12.69
C LEU A 2 -7.76 -3.06 -11.35
N MET A 3 -8.92 -3.71 -11.27
CA MET A 3 -9.37 -4.41 -10.06
C MET A 3 -8.42 -5.54 -9.62
N LEU A 4 -7.79 -6.26 -10.55
CA LEU A 4 -6.84 -7.32 -10.17
C LEU A 4 -5.56 -6.74 -9.57
N VAL A 5 -5.09 -5.62 -10.11
CA VAL A 5 -3.93 -4.89 -9.56
C VAL A 5 -4.27 -4.30 -8.19
N TYR A 6 -5.50 -3.81 -8.00
CA TYR A 6 -5.99 -3.35 -6.71
C TYR A 6 -6.01 -4.47 -5.66
N LEU A 7 -6.51 -5.65 -6.02
CA LEU A 7 -6.66 -6.77 -5.08
C LEU A 7 -5.33 -7.46 -4.73
N LEU A 8 -4.50 -7.73 -5.74
CA LEU A 8 -3.29 -8.55 -5.59
C LEU A 8 -2.01 -7.73 -5.47
N GLY A 9 -2.06 -6.44 -5.83
CA GLY A 9 -0.87 -5.64 -6.09
C GLY A 9 -0.15 -6.06 -7.38
N PRO A 10 0.84 -5.27 -7.83
CA PRO A 10 1.62 -5.57 -9.03
C PRO A 10 2.32 -6.93 -8.95
N GLU A 11 3.12 -7.15 -7.90
CA GLU A 11 3.90 -8.39 -7.75
C GLU A 11 3.02 -9.63 -7.61
N GLY A 12 1.92 -9.53 -6.85
CA GLY A 12 0.99 -10.64 -6.68
C GLY A 12 0.29 -11.03 -7.98
N LEU A 13 -0.06 -10.04 -8.81
CA LEU A 13 -0.64 -10.31 -10.13
C LEU A 13 0.38 -10.94 -11.08
N LEU A 14 1.60 -10.40 -11.15
CA LEU A 14 2.66 -10.94 -12.01
C LEU A 14 3.00 -12.39 -11.64
N SER A 15 3.19 -12.68 -10.35
CA SER A 15 3.43 -14.04 -9.85
C SER A 15 2.27 -14.99 -10.18
N THR A 16 1.03 -14.51 -10.10
CA THR A 16 -0.16 -15.31 -10.44
C THR A 16 -0.20 -15.62 -11.93
N LEU A 17 0.04 -14.64 -12.79
CA LEU A 17 0.05 -14.81 -14.24
C LEU A 17 1.17 -15.75 -14.69
N GLU A 18 2.36 -15.62 -14.11
CA GLU A 18 3.49 -16.51 -14.35
C GLU A 18 3.14 -17.97 -14.01
N ARG A 19 2.55 -18.22 -12.84
CA ARG A 19 2.06 -19.56 -12.45
C ARG A 19 1.01 -20.13 -13.40
N LEU A 20 0.25 -19.28 -14.08
CA LEU A 20 -0.75 -19.68 -15.07
C LEU A 20 -0.17 -19.86 -16.48
N GLY A 21 1.15 -19.66 -16.67
CA GLY A 21 1.82 -19.78 -17.96
C GLY A 21 1.79 -18.52 -18.82
N TYR A 22 1.47 -17.36 -18.23
CA TYR A 22 1.41 -16.06 -18.91
C TYR A 22 2.51 -15.12 -18.40
N PRO A 23 3.78 -15.33 -18.77
CA PRO A 23 4.87 -14.46 -18.34
C PRO A 23 4.60 -13.02 -18.79
N THR A 24 4.52 -12.12 -17.82
CA THR A 24 4.20 -10.70 -18.02
C THR A 24 5.25 -9.87 -17.29
N SER A 25 5.71 -8.79 -17.91
CA SER A 25 6.67 -7.85 -17.32
C SER A 25 5.98 -6.70 -16.60
N HIS A 26 6.71 -6.04 -15.68
CA HIS A 26 6.27 -4.79 -15.07
C HIS A 26 5.96 -3.69 -16.11
N GLU A 27 6.69 -3.65 -17.22
CA GLU A 27 6.44 -2.69 -18.31
C GLU A 27 5.09 -2.96 -18.99
N GLN A 28 4.79 -4.23 -19.30
CA GLN A 28 3.49 -4.60 -19.88
C GLN A 28 2.35 -4.31 -18.92
N LEU A 29 2.55 -4.52 -17.61
CA LEU A 29 1.58 -4.16 -16.58
C LEU A 29 1.38 -2.64 -16.51
N ALA A 30 2.44 -1.84 -16.57
CA ALA A 30 2.36 -0.38 -16.57
C ALA A 30 1.62 0.15 -17.80
N ARG A 31 1.98 -0.32 -19.00
CA ARG A 31 1.28 0.02 -20.25
C ARG A 31 -0.21 -0.34 -20.19
N THR A 32 -0.51 -1.48 -19.62
CA THR A 32 -1.87 -1.95 -19.38
C THR A 32 -2.63 -1.00 -18.46
N VAL A 33 -2.03 -0.62 -17.34
CA VAL A 33 -2.65 0.30 -16.38
C VAL A 33 -2.92 1.64 -17.04
N GLU A 34 -1.94 2.23 -17.73
CA GLU A 34 -2.13 3.50 -18.47
C GLU A 34 -3.23 3.41 -19.53
N TYR A 35 -3.29 2.29 -20.27
CA TYR A 35 -4.33 2.06 -21.27
C TYR A 35 -5.75 2.16 -20.68
N TYR A 36 -5.97 1.53 -19.51
CA TYR A 36 -7.27 1.56 -18.83
C TYR A 36 -7.53 2.87 -18.10
N LEU A 37 -6.51 3.50 -17.49
CA LEU A 37 -6.64 4.81 -16.87
C LEU A 37 -7.14 5.85 -17.87
N ALA A 38 -6.57 5.88 -19.08
CA ALA A 38 -6.96 6.84 -20.13
C ALA A 38 -8.38 6.62 -20.69
N ARG A 39 -9.01 5.47 -20.42
CA ARG A 39 -10.29 5.06 -21.02
C ARG A 39 -11.43 4.90 -20.01
N THR A 40 -11.18 5.22 -18.74
CA THR A 40 -12.20 5.10 -17.69
C THR A 40 -12.79 6.47 -17.41
N ALA A 41 -14.10 6.64 -17.66
CA ALA A 41 -14.83 7.82 -17.22
C ALA A 41 -15.05 7.77 -15.70
N HIS A 42 -14.54 8.75 -14.96
CA HIS A 42 -14.57 8.81 -13.50
C HIS A 42 -15.95 9.18 -12.90
N GLY A 43 -17.01 8.51 -13.35
CA GLY A 43 -18.38 8.79 -12.90
C GLY A 43 -18.64 8.46 -11.43
N SER A 44 -17.78 7.66 -10.77
CA SER A 44 -17.94 7.26 -9.36
C SER A 44 -16.70 7.56 -8.54
N THR A 45 -16.89 8.07 -7.32
CA THR A 45 -15.83 8.30 -6.31
C THR A 45 -15.11 7.00 -5.96
N LEU A 46 -15.83 5.87 -5.90
CA LEU A 46 -15.23 4.56 -5.63
C LEU A 46 -14.25 4.12 -6.73
N SER A 47 -14.54 4.43 -7.99
CA SER A 47 -13.61 4.18 -9.10
C SER A 47 -12.33 5.01 -8.94
N ARG A 48 -12.44 6.29 -8.53
CA ARG A 48 -11.26 7.13 -8.28
C ARG A 48 -10.38 6.59 -7.17
N VAL A 49 -10.96 6.06 -6.09
CA VAL A 49 -10.23 5.41 -4.99
C VAL A 49 -9.48 4.15 -5.46
N VAL A 50 -10.13 3.28 -6.24
CA VAL A 50 -9.44 2.10 -6.82
C VAL A 50 -8.28 2.52 -7.72
N HIS A 51 -8.45 3.56 -8.54
CA HIS A 51 -7.41 4.07 -9.41
C HIS A 51 -6.25 4.66 -8.61
N ALA A 52 -6.55 5.44 -7.57
CA ALA A 52 -5.55 5.99 -6.64
C ALA A 52 -4.75 4.87 -5.96
N SER A 53 -5.40 3.78 -5.53
CA SER A 53 -4.71 2.63 -4.91
C SER A 53 -3.78 1.90 -5.89
N VAL A 54 -4.20 1.71 -7.14
CA VAL A 54 -3.34 1.13 -8.18
C VAL A 54 -2.16 2.04 -8.48
N LEU A 55 -2.42 3.33 -8.69
CA LEU A 55 -1.39 4.33 -8.94
C LEU A 55 -0.41 4.43 -7.77
N ALA A 56 -0.89 4.44 -6.53
CA ALA A 56 -0.05 4.53 -5.33
C ALA A 56 1.03 3.44 -5.25
N ARG A 57 0.80 2.27 -5.84
CA ARG A 57 1.76 1.15 -5.87
C ARG A 57 2.77 1.24 -7.03
N MET A 58 2.48 2.05 -8.04
CA MET A 58 3.29 2.18 -9.27
C MET A 58 3.99 3.53 -9.36
N ASP A 59 3.26 4.60 -9.08
CA ASP A 59 3.69 5.99 -8.98
C ASP A 59 3.01 6.61 -7.73
N PRO A 60 3.67 6.56 -6.55
CA PRO A 60 3.12 7.08 -5.31
C PRO A 60 2.72 8.57 -5.41
N GLY A 61 3.45 9.37 -6.19
CA GLY A 61 3.18 10.80 -6.36
C GLY A 61 1.85 11.03 -7.08
N ARG A 62 1.65 10.37 -8.23
CA ARG A 62 0.38 10.43 -8.96
C ARG A 62 -0.77 9.80 -8.16
N GLY A 63 -0.51 8.68 -7.49
CA GLY A 63 -1.49 8.04 -6.60
C GLY A 63 -1.96 8.96 -5.48
N TRP A 64 -1.05 9.74 -4.88
CA TRP A 64 -1.40 10.73 -3.85
C TRP A 64 -2.25 11.88 -4.39
N ALA A 65 -1.91 12.41 -5.57
CA ALA A 65 -2.70 13.47 -6.20
C ALA A 65 -4.14 12.98 -6.47
N THR A 66 -4.29 11.82 -7.13
CA THR A 66 -5.60 11.21 -7.41
C THR A 66 -6.37 10.88 -6.13
N PHE A 67 -5.69 10.42 -5.08
CA PHE A 67 -6.30 10.16 -3.79
C PHE A 67 -6.88 11.43 -3.15
N ARG A 68 -6.12 12.54 -3.16
CA ARG A 68 -6.59 13.83 -2.64
C ARG A 68 -7.78 14.37 -3.42
N GLU A 69 -7.79 14.23 -4.74
CA GLU A 69 -8.93 14.60 -5.58
C GLU A 69 -10.17 13.76 -5.25
N ALA A 70 -10.00 12.45 -5.04
CA ALA A 70 -11.10 11.57 -4.65
C ALA A 70 -11.69 11.96 -3.29
N LEU A 71 -10.85 12.30 -2.31
CA LEU A 71 -11.28 12.77 -1.00
C LEU A 71 -11.99 14.13 -1.06
N ALA A 72 -11.45 15.08 -1.81
CA ALA A 72 -12.08 16.38 -1.99
C ALA A 72 -13.46 16.24 -2.65
N ALA A 73 -13.56 15.41 -3.70
CA ALA A 73 -14.82 15.18 -4.39
C ALA A 73 -15.90 14.54 -3.49
N ASP A 74 -15.51 13.65 -2.57
CA ASP A 74 -16.40 13.03 -1.57
C ASP A 74 -16.86 14.03 -0.49
N LEU A 75 -15.98 14.94 -0.08
CA LEU A 75 -16.27 15.98 0.91
C LEU A 75 -17.13 17.13 0.36
N ASP A 76 -16.92 17.51 -0.91
CA ASP A 76 -17.53 18.71 -1.51
C ASP A 76 -18.88 18.45 -2.22
N ASP A 77 -19.48 17.25 -2.13
CA ASP A 77 -20.75 16.89 -2.80
C ASP A 77 -20.78 17.23 -4.31
N THR A 78 -19.61 17.17 -4.96
CA THR A 78 -19.44 17.61 -6.37
C THR A 78 -20.09 16.68 -7.39
N GLN A 79 -20.69 15.57 -6.96
CA GLN A 79 -21.34 14.57 -7.81
C GLN A 79 -22.83 14.84 -8.05
N GLY A 80 -23.35 16.00 -7.61
CA GLY A 80 -24.69 16.44 -8.00
C GLY A 80 -25.82 15.54 -7.48
N GLY A 81 -25.79 15.20 -6.18
CA GLY A 81 -26.98 14.74 -5.47
C GLY A 81 -26.91 13.40 -4.72
N THR A 82 -25.79 12.66 -4.71
CA THR A 82 -25.73 11.37 -3.99
C THR A 82 -25.22 11.46 -2.56
N THR A 83 -24.67 12.61 -2.12
CA THR A 83 -24.27 12.79 -0.71
C THR A 83 -25.48 12.93 0.23
N GLN A 84 -26.67 13.27 -0.33
CA GLN A 84 -27.95 13.16 0.38
C GLN A 84 -28.43 11.71 0.59
N GLU A 85 -27.89 10.73 -0.13
CA GLU A 85 -28.28 9.31 -0.02
C GLU A 85 -27.49 8.56 1.08
N GLY A 86 -26.49 9.20 1.69
CA GLY A 86 -25.74 8.69 2.84
C GLY A 86 -24.22 8.83 2.70
N ILE A 87 -23.50 8.62 3.81
CA ILE A 87 -22.03 8.60 3.83
C ILE A 87 -21.54 7.48 2.88
N HIS A 88 -20.66 7.79 1.93
CA HIS A 88 -20.06 6.81 1.02
C HIS A 88 -19.05 5.90 1.73
N LEU A 89 -19.53 4.98 2.57
CA LEU A 89 -18.72 4.08 3.39
C LEU A 89 -17.68 3.28 2.59
N GLY A 90 -17.97 2.94 1.33
CA GLY A 90 -17.02 2.28 0.44
C GLY A 90 -15.82 3.17 0.05
N ALA A 91 -16.04 4.46 -0.16
CA ALA A 91 -14.98 5.42 -0.42
C ALA A 91 -14.14 5.64 0.87
N MET A 92 -14.80 5.78 2.02
CA MET A 92 -14.12 5.91 3.31
C MET A 92 -13.29 4.69 3.70
N ALA A 93 -13.80 3.48 3.45
CA ALA A 93 -13.04 2.24 3.68
C ALA A 93 -11.83 2.15 2.75
N GLY A 94 -11.98 2.56 1.49
CA GLY A 94 -10.88 2.62 0.54
C GLY A 94 -9.81 3.66 0.88
N THR A 95 -10.15 4.72 1.62
CA THR A 95 -9.18 5.68 2.17
C THR A 95 -8.21 5.02 3.15
N ILE A 96 -8.72 4.17 4.04
CA ILE A 96 -7.87 3.41 4.97
C ILE A 96 -7.04 2.37 4.20
N ASP A 97 -7.62 1.72 3.20
CA ASP A 97 -6.93 0.75 2.35
C ASP A 97 -5.73 1.36 1.61
N ILE A 98 -5.91 2.55 1.01
CA ILE A 98 -4.82 3.25 0.30
C ILE A 98 -3.67 3.56 1.25
N ILE A 99 -3.96 4.09 2.43
CA ILE A 99 -2.91 4.45 3.41
C ILE A 99 -2.17 3.19 3.88
N THR A 100 -2.91 2.14 4.24
CA THR A 100 -2.31 0.94 4.85
C THR A 100 -1.73 -0.02 3.80
N ARG A 101 -2.51 -0.44 2.80
CA ARG A 101 -2.09 -1.46 1.84
C ARG A 101 -1.30 -0.91 0.67
N ALA A 102 -1.63 0.29 0.17
CA ALA A 102 -0.92 0.87 -0.97
C ALA A 102 0.34 1.61 -0.53
N PHE A 103 0.22 2.62 0.35
CA PHE A 103 1.37 3.42 0.78
C PHE A 103 2.25 2.76 1.83
N ALA A 104 1.69 2.14 2.87
CA ALA A 104 2.52 1.38 3.83
C ALA A 104 2.87 -0.04 3.34
N GLY A 105 2.33 -0.45 2.18
CA GLY A 105 2.64 -1.74 1.54
C GLY A 105 2.17 -2.95 2.33
N TYR A 106 1.20 -2.78 3.24
CA TYR A 106 0.71 -3.86 4.09
C TYR A 106 0.00 -4.95 3.27
N ARG A 107 0.45 -6.19 3.46
CA ARG A 107 -0.27 -7.41 3.04
C ARG A 107 0.08 -8.58 3.95
N THR A 108 -0.69 -9.64 3.86
CA THR A 108 -0.43 -10.90 4.58
C THR A 108 -0.07 -11.99 3.60
N GLU A 109 0.99 -12.73 3.88
CA GLU A 109 1.44 -13.88 3.08
C GLU A 109 1.75 -15.05 4.03
N GLY A 110 0.91 -16.09 4.00
CA GLY A 110 1.04 -17.24 4.90
C GLY A 110 0.99 -16.85 6.38
N ASP A 111 2.10 -17.06 7.10
CA ASP A 111 2.27 -16.69 8.50
C ASP A 111 2.80 -15.28 8.75
N ARG A 112 2.99 -14.49 7.70
CA ARG A 112 3.80 -13.27 7.75
C ARG A 112 3.01 -12.03 7.40
N VAL A 113 3.39 -10.93 8.03
CA VAL A 113 2.99 -9.58 7.62
C VAL A 113 4.08 -9.02 6.72
N ILE A 114 3.71 -8.51 5.56
CA ILE A 114 4.63 -7.84 4.66
C ILE A 114 4.39 -6.33 4.76
N LEU A 115 5.48 -5.56 4.84
CA LEU A 115 5.50 -4.11 4.81
C LEU A 115 6.54 -3.68 3.76
N ASP A 116 6.07 -3.06 2.69
CA ASP A 116 6.90 -2.47 1.62
C ASP A 116 6.49 -1.01 1.41
N PRO A 117 6.89 -0.10 2.32
CA PRO A 117 6.37 1.26 2.32
C PRO A 117 6.89 2.08 1.14
N ARG A 118 5.99 2.85 0.54
CA ARG A 118 6.23 3.79 -0.57
C ARG A 118 5.41 5.04 -0.33
N LEU A 119 5.87 5.89 0.59
CA LEU A 119 5.13 7.10 0.95
C LEU A 119 5.33 8.20 -0.09
N PRO A 120 4.26 8.89 -0.51
CA PRO A 120 4.37 10.08 -1.33
C PRO A 120 4.90 11.25 -0.50
N HIS A 121 5.53 12.23 -1.14
CA HIS A 121 6.02 13.44 -0.47
C HIS A 121 4.92 14.15 0.34
N GLY A 122 3.67 14.16 -0.14
CA GLY A 122 2.58 14.82 0.57
C GLY A 122 2.10 14.11 1.85
N LEU A 123 2.51 12.87 2.11
CA LEU A 123 2.15 12.12 3.32
C LEU A 123 3.33 12.07 4.28
N GLY A 124 3.24 12.82 5.38
CA GLY A 124 4.33 12.95 6.35
C GLY A 124 4.62 11.66 7.12
N ALA A 125 3.56 11.01 7.61
CA ALA A 125 3.64 9.72 8.28
C ALA A 125 2.28 9.00 8.24
N ALA A 126 2.30 7.68 8.33
CA ALA A 126 1.13 6.85 8.57
C ALA A 126 1.34 6.00 9.84
N ARG A 127 0.33 5.98 10.72
CA ARG A 127 0.34 5.18 11.95
C ARG A 127 -0.94 4.38 12.02
N PHE A 128 -0.81 3.07 12.18
CA PHE A 128 -1.96 2.18 12.26
C PHE A 128 -1.66 0.96 13.12
N ARG A 129 -2.73 0.31 13.55
CA ARG A 129 -2.67 -0.92 14.35
C ARG A 129 -3.23 -2.06 13.54
N LEU A 130 -2.64 -3.24 13.68
CA LEU A 130 -3.15 -4.45 13.09
C LEU A 130 -3.03 -5.61 14.06
N GLN A 131 -3.92 -6.58 13.92
CA GLN A 131 -3.88 -7.82 14.68
C GLN A 131 -3.59 -8.96 13.71
N HIS A 132 -2.48 -9.66 13.93
CA HIS A 132 -2.06 -10.79 13.10
C HIS A 132 -1.75 -11.99 13.98
N ARG A 133 -2.46 -13.10 13.77
CA ARG A 133 -2.30 -14.35 14.53
C ARG A 133 -2.28 -14.15 16.06
N GLY A 134 -3.17 -13.29 16.56
CA GLY A 134 -3.27 -12.99 18.00
C GLY A 134 -2.29 -11.94 18.53
N GLN A 135 -1.28 -11.56 17.75
CA GLN A 135 -0.33 -10.49 18.10
C GLN A 135 -0.86 -9.14 17.61
N ARG A 136 -0.90 -8.14 18.49
CA ARG A 136 -1.19 -6.74 18.10
C ARG A 136 0.12 -6.05 17.76
N LEU A 137 0.15 -5.39 16.61
CA LEU A 137 1.28 -4.63 16.09
C LEU A 137 0.86 -3.17 15.87
N HIS A 138 1.70 -2.24 16.29
CA HIS A 138 1.59 -0.82 15.96
C HIS A 138 2.65 -0.50 14.92
N VAL A 139 2.21 -0.13 13.73
CA VAL A 139 3.07 0.23 12.61
C VAL A 139 3.11 1.74 12.52
N THR A 140 4.31 2.31 12.53
CA THR A 140 4.56 3.71 12.21
C THR A 140 5.49 3.75 11.02
N VAL A 141 5.11 4.47 9.99
CA VAL A 141 5.97 4.70 8.85
C VAL A 141 5.99 6.19 8.53
N ASP A 142 7.19 6.73 8.40
CA ASP A 142 7.45 8.06 7.85
C ASP A 142 8.41 7.95 6.66
N ARG A 143 9.00 9.06 6.24
CA ARG A 143 9.89 9.08 5.08
C ARG A 143 11.20 8.35 5.29
N ASP A 144 11.66 8.31 6.53
CA ASP A 144 12.99 7.87 6.89
C ASP A 144 12.95 6.50 7.56
N THR A 145 11.89 6.23 8.33
CA THR A 145 11.81 5.09 9.24
C THR A 145 10.48 4.35 9.12
N LEU A 146 10.57 3.02 9.09
CA LEU A 146 9.48 2.10 9.42
C LEU A 146 9.74 1.55 10.83
N SER A 147 8.79 1.70 11.73
CA SER A 147 8.83 1.13 13.08
C SER A 147 7.63 0.22 13.32
N VAL A 148 7.89 -0.93 13.92
CA VAL A 148 6.87 -1.90 14.34
C VAL A 148 7.07 -2.20 15.81
N ASP A 149 6.04 -1.88 16.59
CA ASP A 149 5.94 -2.22 18.00
C ASP A 149 4.98 -3.39 18.18
N ALA A 150 5.43 -4.44 18.87
CA ALA A 150 4.60 -5.60 19.19
C ALA A 150 4.16 -5.54 20.64
N ASP A 151 2.85 -5.50 20.88
CA ASP A 151 2.30 -5.52 22.23
C ASP A 151 2.80 -6.75 23.01
N PRO A 152 3.00 -6.62 24.34
CA PRO A 152 3.20 -7.80 25.18
C PRO A 152 1.99 -8.74 25.07
N CYS A 153 2.25 -10.01 24.77
CA CYS A 153 1.26 -11.09 24.83
C CYS A 153 1.76 -12.23 25.73
N ALA A 154 0.82 -12.99 26.29
CA ALA A 154 1.15 -14.20 27.04
C ALA A 154 1.79 -15.25 26.11
N GLY A 155 2.96 -15.77 26.48
CA GLY A 155 3.72 -16.77 25.72
C GLY A 155 4.93 -16.21 24.94
N ARG A 156 5.64 -17.07 24.20
CA ARG A 156 6.78 -16.70 23.34
C ARG A 156 6.33 -16.33 21.92
N ALA A 157 5.21 -15.62 21.77
CA ALA A 157 4.76 -15.22 20.44
C ALA A 157 5.77 -14.26 19.80
N GLN A 158 6.01 -14.47 18.51
CA GLN A 158 6.91 -13.66 17.70
C GLN A 158 6.16 -13.28 16.43
N ALA A 159 6.16 -11.99 16.10
CA ALA A 159 5.61 -11.54 14.84
C ALA A 159 6.63 -11.79 13.73
N HIS A 160 6.24 -12.56 12.72
CA HIS A 160 7.05 -12.78 11.52
C HIS A 160 6.66 -11.71 10.50
N LEU A 161 7.62 -10.88 10.11
CA LEU A 161 7.40 -9.83 9.11
C LEU A 161 8.40 -9.94 7.97
N HIS A 162 8.03 -9.45 6.80
CA HIS A 162 9.00 -9.06 5.78
C HIS A 162 8.96 -7.55 5.62
N VAL A 163 10.10 -6.90 5.82
CA VAL A 163 10.26 -5.45 5.68
C VAL A 163 11.14 -5.19 4.47
N ALA A 164 10.62 -4.49 3.46
CA ALA A 164 11.33 -4.18 2.21
C ALA A 164 12.00 -5.42 1.58
N GLY A 165 11.31 -6.57 1.61
CA GLY A 165 11.78 -7.85 1.07
C GLY A 165 12.65 -8.70 2.02
N ALA A 166 13.09 -8.16 3.17
CA ALA A 166 13.91 -8.89 4.13
C ALA A 166 13.07 -9.55 5.24
N PRO A 167 13.23 -10.85 5.53
CA PRO A 167 12.55 -11.49 6.65
C PRO A 167 13.09 -10.98 7.99
N VAL A 168 12.18 -10.56 8.86
CA VAL A 168 12.49 -10.05 10.20
C VAL A 168 11.49 -10.61 11.22
N VAL A 169 11.91 -10.62 12.47
CA VAL A 169 11.07 -11.07 13.58
C VAL A 169 11.01 -9.97 14.62
N VAL A 170 9.80 -9.66 15.10
CA VAL A 170 9.59 -8.74 16.22
C VAL A 170 9.05 -9.54 17.40
N PRO A 171 9.86 -9.73 18.45
CA PRO A 171 9.40 -10.41 19.66
C PRO A 171 8.28 -9.62 20.35
N SER A 172 7.38 -10.34 21.00
CA SER A 172 6.37 -9.77 21.90
C SER A 172 6.99 -8.79 22.90
N GLY A 173 6.39 -7.60 23.03
CA GLY A 173 6.84 -6.52 23.90
C GLY A 173 8.06 -5.74 23.40
N GLN A 174 8.46 -5.92 22.14
CA GLN A 174 9.59 -5.19 21.55
C GLN A 174 9.17 -4.32 20.38
N THR A 175 9.90 -3.22 20.23
CA THR A 175 9.87 -2.37 19.05
C THR A 175 11.10 -2.61 18.19
N ARG A 176 10.93 -2.67 16.88
CA ARG A 176 12.03 -2.65 15.90
C ARG A 176 11.79 -1.59 14.85
N SER A 177 12.87 -1.01 14.36
CA SER A 177 12.82 0.03 13.33
C SER A 177 13.83 -0.23 12.22
N TRP A 178 13.47 0.17 11.01
CA TRP A 178 14.23 0.00 9.77
C TRP A 178 14.14 1.28 8.95
N PRO A 179 15.09 1.54 8.04
CA PRO A 179 14.92 2.58 7.03
C PRO A 179 13.65 2.32 6.21
N ALA A 180 12.82 3.35 5.98
CA ALA A 180 11.60 3.22 5.19
C ALA A 180 11.89 2.86 3.73
N HIS A 181 13.05 3.27 3.19
CA HIS A 181 13.51 2.90 1.87
C HIS A 181 14.90 2.26 1.99
N PRO A 182 15.12 1.05 1.42
CA PRO A 182 16.46 0.49 1.36
C PRO A 182 17.35 1.45 0.55
N ARG A 183 18.41 1.96 1.19
CA ARG A 183 19.39 2.83 0.51
C ARG A 183 19.95 2.06 -0.67
N THR A 184 19.79 2.57 -1.88
CA THR A 184 20.57 2.11 -3.04
C THR A 184 22.05 2.20 -2.64
N PRO A 185 22.87 1.15 -2.83
CA PRO A 185 24.30 1.25 -2.55
C PRO A 185 24.87 2.41 -3.37
N ALA A 186 25.61 3.32 -2.73
CA ALA A 186 26.31 4.37 -3.46
C ALA A 186 27.24 3.71 -4.50
N PRO A 187 27.34 4.26 -5.74
CA PRO A 187 28.30 3.76 -6.70
C PRO A 187 29.69 3.83 -6.06
N ARG A 188 30.39 2.70 -6.02
CA ARG A 188 31.78 2.64 -5.55
C ARG A 188 32.58 3.59 -6.43
N THR A 189 32.98 4.74 -5.89
CA THR A 189 33.95 5.62 -6.54
C THR A 189 35.25 4.84 -6.65
N GLY A 190 35.49 4.28 -7.84
CA GLY A 190 36.76 3.67 -8.19
C GLY A 190 37.82 4.77 -8.20
N SER A 191 38.72 4.72 -7.22
CA SER A 191 40.01 5.41 -7.31
C SER A 191 40.88 4.62 -8.30
N GLY A 192 41.04 5.15 -9.50
CA GLY A 192 42.05 4.77 -10.47
C GLY A 192 42.88 6.00 -10.81
#